data_AF-A0A665UUW8-F1
#
_entry.id   AF-A0A665UUW8-F1
#
_cell.length_a   1.000
_cell.length_b   1.000
_cell.length_c   1.000
_cell.angle_alpha   90.00
_cell.angle_beta   90.00
_cell.angle_gamma   90.00
#
_symmetry.space_group_name_H-M   'P 1'
#
loop_
_entity.id
_entity.type
_entity.pdbx_description
1 polymer ?
#
loop_
_entity_poly.entity_id
_entity_poly.type
_entity_poly.pdbx_seq_one_letter_code
_entity_poly.pdbx_strand_id
1 'polypeptide(L)'
;CVASGSKEPHCELVPVYLHSILKNHTAHACEGDTLIIDCPSRTSVAVLSAFYGRRVPNQYLCPSANPNTTCLSPSALRKVSRRCHGRANCSVQADTLTFGDPCFPGTRKHLRVSFTCGEEIIFRNTGTGEIILT
;
A
#
# COMPACT_ATOMS: atom_id res chain seq x y z
N CYS A 1 -18.98 -15.31 19.18
CA CYS A 1 -19.72 -16.42 19.84
C CYS A 1 -20.38 -15.91 21.11
N VAL A 2 -21.68 -16.08 21.24
CA VAL A 2 -22.40 -16.05 22.53
C VAL A 2 -23.24 -17.31 22.57
N ALA A 3 -23.30 -18.00 23.72
CA ALA A 3 -24.08 -19.21 23.88
C ALA A 3 -25.50 -18.90 24.39
N SER A 4 -26.47 -19.62 23.82
CA SER A 4 -27.88 -19.86 24.22
C SER A 4 -28.92 -19.13 23.34
N GLY A 5 -29.75 -19.79 22.52
CA GLY A 5 -29.97 -21.22 22.33
C GLY A 5 -30.91 -21.54 21.13
N SER A 6 -30.90 -22.82 20.75
CA SER A 6 -31.73 -23.56 19.79
C SER A 6 -31.63 -23.25 18.27
N LYS A 7 -30.93 -24.18 17.59
CA LYS A 7 -30.88 -24.52 16.15
C LYS A 7 -29.93 -23.69 15.26
N GLU A 8 -28.78 -24.33 14.99
CA GLU A 8 -27.68 -23.99 14.06
C GLU A 8 -26.77 -22.79 14.41
N PRO A 9 -25.44 -22.98 14.48
CA PRO A 9 -24.49 -21.92 14.82
C PRO A 9 -24.17 -21.08 13.57
N HIS A 10 -24.92 -20.00 13.33
CA HIS A 10 -24.48 -18.98 12.38
C HIS A 10 -23.42 -18.09 13.06
N CYS A 11 -22.17 -18.54 13.07
CA CYS A 11 -21.05 -17.64 13.34
C CYS A 11 -20.92 -16.70 12.14
N GLU A 12 -21.29 -15.43 12.30
CA GLU A 12 -21.03 -14.39 11.30
C GLU A 12 -19.51 -14.26 11.07
N LEU A 13 -19.01 -14.96 10.05
CA LEU A 13 -17.64 -14.90 9.55
C LEU A 13 -17.37 -13.66 8.69
N VAL A 14 -18.40 -12.88 8.38
CA VAL A 14 -18.34 -11.77 7.41
C VAL A 14 -17.72 -10.47 7.98
N PRO A 15 -17.95 -10.05 9.25
CA PRO A 15 -17.41 -8.78 9.75
C PRO A 15 -15.90 -8.76 9.95
N VAL A 16 -15.32 -9.87 10.47
CA VAL A 16 -13.88 -9.94 10.79
C VAL A 16 -13.04 -10.11 9.53
N TYR A 17 -13.49 -10.93 8.58
CA TYR A 17 -12.80 -11.15 7.31
C TYR A 17 -12.76 -9.85 6.48
N LEU A 18 -13.90 -9.15 6.39
CA LEU A 18 -14.00 -7.89 5.65
C LEU A 18 -13.15 -6.77 6.27
N HIS A 19 -13.10 -6.66 7.60
CA HIS A 19 -12.22 -5.72 8.30
C HIS A 19 -10.73 -5.98 8.04
N SER A 20 -10.33 -7.24 7.86
CA SER A 20 -8.95 -7.61 7.55
C SER A 20 -8.56 -7.24 6.11
N ILE A 21 -9.49 -7.41 5.16
CA ILE A 21 -9.26 -7.14 3.73
C ILE A 21 -9.31 -5.64 3.39
N LEU A 22 -10.21 -4.89 4.03
CA LEU A 22 -10.35 -3.45 3.82
C LEU A 22 -9.34 -2.63 4.64
N LYS A 23 -8.45 -3.27 5.39
CA LYS A 23 -7.43 -2.58 6.18
C LYS A 23 -6.42 -1.92 5.25
N ASN A 24 -6.34 -0.61 5.32
CA ASN A 24 -5.30 0.13 4.62
C ASN A 24 -3.96 -0.07 5.34
N HIS A 25 -2.98 -0.53 4.59
CA HIS A 25 -1.59 -0.64 4.99
C HIS A 25 -0.79 0.51 4.39
N THR A 26 0.27 0.90 5.06
CA THR A 26 1.26 1.84 4.52
C THR A 26 2.65 1.30 4.77
N ALA A 27 3.45 1.23 3.71
CA ALA A 27 4.85 0.87 3.76
C ALA A 27 5.71 2.05 3.29
N HIS A 28 6.93 2.13 3.83
CA HIS A 28 7.88 3.20 3.53
C HIS A 28 9.30 2.64 3.36
N ALA A 29 10.09 3.30 2.52
CA ALA A 29 11.53 3.05 2.39
C ALA A 29 12.25 4.38 2.10
N CYS A 30 13.41 4.59 2.71
CA CYS A 30 14.22 5.77 2.39
C CYS A 30 14.95 5.56 1.07
N GLU A 31 15.45 6.65 0.48
CA GLU A 31 16.30 6.59 -0.69
C GLU A 31 17.50 5.66 -0.48
N GLY A 32 17.67 4.70 -1.39
CA GLY A 32 18.67 3.64 -1.33
C GLY A 32 18.16 2.30 -0.78
N ASP A 33 17.01 2.29 -0.10
CA ASP A 33 16.45 1.08 0.50
C ASP A 33 15.46 0.37 -0.43
N THR A 34 15.23 -0.92 -0.18
CA THR A 34 14.19 -1.71 -0.86
C THR A 34 12.91 -1.77 -0.02
N LEU A 35 11.79 -1.34 -0.59
CA LEU A 35 10.47 -1.54 0.00
C LEU A 35 9.95 -2.93 -0.37
N ILE A 36 9.52 -3.70 0.63
CA ILE A 36 8.92 -5.03 0.45
C ILE A 36 7.46 -4.97 0.90
N ILE A 37 6.56 -5.47 0.06
CA ILE A 37 5.14 -5.69 0.38
C ILE A 37 4.88 -7.17 0.27
N ASP A 38 4.26 -7.73 1.31
CA ASP A 38 3.84 -9.12 1.36
C ASP A 38 2.40 -9.19 1.88
N CYS A 39 1.55 -9.87 1.13
CA CYS A 39 0.15 -10.09 1.48
C CYS A 39 -0.05 -11.55 1.92
N PRO A 40 -0.97 -11.81 2.87
CA PRO A 40 -1.30 -13.17 3.30
C PRO A 40 -1.74 -14.07 2.13
N SER A 41 -1.59 -15.38 2.31
CA SER A 41 -1.99 -16.41 1.35
C SER A 41 -3.39 -16.16 0.75
N ARG A 42 -3.51 -16.38 -0.57
CA ARG A 42 -4.75 -16.17 -1.36
C ARG A 42 -5.21 -14.72 -1.52
N THR A 43 -4.46 -13.74 -1.01
CA THR A 43 -4.71 -12.32 -1.27
C THR A 43 -3.64 -11.72 -2.17
N SER A 44 -3.91 -10.55 -2.74
CA SER A 44 -3.01 -9.81 -3.62
C SER A 44 -3.02 -8.34 -3.24
N VAL A 45 -1.91 -7.67 -3.55
CA VAL A 45 -1.72 -6.24 -3.30
C VAL A 45 -2.63 -5.43 -4.23
N ALA A 46 -3.46 -4.57 -3.65
CA ALA A 46 -4.07 -3.45 -4.36
C ALA A 46 -3.43 -2.14 -3.94
N VAL A 47 -2.63 -1.59 -4.85
CA VAL A 47 -2.02 -0.27 -4.68
C VAL A 47 -3.11 0.81 -4.73
N LEU A 48 -3.28 1.55 -3.63
CA LEU A 48 -4.21 2.68 -3.52
C LEU A 48 -3.54 3.99 -3.92
N SER A 49 -2.33 4.22 -3.41
CA SER A 49 -1.51 5.38 -3.77
C SER A 49 -0.04 5.09 -3.57
N ALA A 50 0.82 5.81 -4.29
CA ALA A 50 2.25 5.80 -4.04
C ALA A 50 2.87 7.14 -4.38
N PHE A 51 3.86 7.55 -3.60
CA PHE A 51 4.71 8.69 -3.92
C PHE A 51 6.18 8.38 -3.67
N TYR A 52 7.04 9.00 -4.46
CA TYR A 52 8.47 9.04 -4.23
C TYR A 52 8.93 10.50 -4.22
N GLY A 53 9.68 10.90 -3.20
CA GLY A 53 10.14 12.28 -3.03
C GLY A 53 10.18 12.65 -1.56
N ARG A 54 9.78 13.88 -1.24
CA ARG A 54 9.66 14.35 0.14
C ARG A 54 8.36 15.11 0.31
N ARG A 55 7.46 14.57 1.14
CA ARG A 55 6.30 15.28 1.70
C ARG A 55 6.42 15.16 3.20
N VAL A 56 6.30 16.28 3.91
CA VAL A 56 6.51 16.46 5.35
C VAL A 56 7.99 16.67 5.75
N PRO A 57 8.34 17.74 6.48
CA PRO A 57 9.56 17.81 7.26
C PRO A 57 9.46 16.84 8.45
N ASN A 58 9.49 15.53 8.17
CA ASN A 58 9.57 14.53 9.21
C ASN A 58 11.03 14.11 9.35
N GLN A 59 11.72 14.72 10.32
CA GLN A 59 13.12 14.45 10.63
C GLN A 59 13.39 13.00 11.05
N TYR A 60 12.34 12.25 11.45
CA TYR A 60 12.49 10.92 12.00
C TYR A 60 12.36 9.79 10.97
N LEU A 61 11.60 9.97 9.88
CA LEU A 61 11.34 8.88 8.92
C LEU A 61 12.53 8.69 7.96
N CYS A 62 13.10 9.79 7.44
CA CYS A 62 14.32 9.79 6.61
C CYS A 62 15.07 11.12 6.81
N PRO A 63 16.07 11.18 7.71
CA PRO A 63 16.84 12.38 7.98
C PRO A 63 17.47 12.95 6.70
N SER A 64 17.46 14.27 6.56
CA SER A 64 18.03 15.00 5.41
C SER A 64 18.59 16.33 5.89
N ALA A 65 19.69 16.76 5.28
CA ALA A 65 20.31 18.06 5.55
C ALA A 65 19.37 19.23 5.21
N ASN A 66 18.56 19.06 4.15
CA ASN A 66 17.55 20.02 3.74
C ASN A 66 16.14 19.40 3.96
N PRO A 67 15.51 19.60 5.12
CA PRO A 67 14.20 19.01 5.43
C PRO A 67 13.03 19.81 4.84
N ASN A 68 13.22 21.10 4.54
CA ASN A 68 12.20 22.06 4.12
C ASN A 68 11.98 22.10 2.59
N THR A 69 11.89 20.93 1.96
CA THR A 69 11.64 20.85 0.52
C THR A 69 10.54 19.83 0.27
N THR A 70 9.53 20.25 -0.50
CA THR A 70 8.49 19.36 -1.00
C THR A 70 8.77 19.05 -2.46
N CYS A 71 8.91 17.77 -2.79
CA CYS A 71 9.19 17.31 -4.15
C CYS A 71 8.59 15.93 -4.36
N LEU A 72 8.15 15.64 -5.59
CA LEU A 72 7.34 14.47 -5.90
C LEU A 72 7.63 13.98 -7.31
N SER A 73 7.83 12.68 -7.45
CA SER A 73 7.92 12.05 -8.76
C SER A 73 6.51 11.79 -9.29
N PRO A 74 6.17 12.28 -10.50
CA PRO A 74 4.88 11.98 -11.14
C PRO A 74 4.76 10.51 -11.58
N SER A 75 5.88 9.78 -11.63
CA SER A 75 5.90 8.39 -12.11
C SER A 75 5.69 7.34 -11.02
N ALA A 76 5.68 7.75 -9.74
CA ALA A 76 5.68 6.86 -8.59
C ALA A 76 4.51 5.86 -8.61
N LEU A 77 3.27 6.36 -8.66
CA LEU A 77 2.06 5.52 -8.68
C LEU A 77 2.10 4.51 -9.83
N ARG A 78 2.32 4.98 -11.06
CA ARG A 78 2.35 4.10 -12.25
C ARG A 78 3.40 3.00 -12.15
N LYS A 79 4.59 3.30 -11.62
CA LYS A 79 5.68 2.33 -11.51
C LYS A 79 5.43 1.31 -10.39
N VAL A 80 4.94 1.76 -9.24
CA VAL A 80 4.57 0.87 -8.13
C VAL A 80 3.39 -0.02 -8.52
N SER A 81 2.32 0.53 -9.11
CA SER A 81 1.17 -0.26 -9.55
C SER A 81 1.58 -1.34 -10.55
N ARG A 82 2.41 -1.02 -11.56
CA ARG A 82 2.91 -2.03 -12.50
C ARG A 82 3.76 -3.13 -11.85
N ARG A 83 4.44 -2.81 -10.75
CA ARG A 83 5.33 -3.74 -10.05
C ARG A 83 4.61 -4.61 -9.03
N CYS A 84 3.57 -4.08 -8.38
CA CYS A 84 2.96 -4.68 -7.19
C CYS A 84 1.49 -5.06 -7.33
N HIS A 85 0.70 -4.30 -8.09
CA HIS A 85 -0.74 -4.52 -8.14
C HIS A 85 -1.05 -5.92 -8.68
N GLY A 86 -1.94 -6.66 -7.99
CA GLY A 86 -2.32 -8.03 -8.35
C GLY A 86 -1.30 -9.11 -8.01
N ARG A 87 -0.23 -8.79 -7.26
CA ARG A 87 0.77 -9.77 -6.80
C ARG A 87 0.62 -10.06 -5.32
N ALA A 88 0.93 -11.29 -4.89
CA ALA A 88 0.97 -11.65 -3.47
C ALA A 88 2.13 -10.97 -2.73
N ASN A 89 3.30 -10.88 -3.37
CA ASN A 89 4.42 -10.08 -2.87
C ASN A 89 5.03 -9.22 -3.99
N CYS A 90 5.69 -8.14 -3.60
CA CYS A 90 6.55 -7.38 -4.49
C CYS A 90 7.69 -6.68 -3.73
N SER A 91 8.76 -6.39 -4.47
CA SER A 91 9.85 -5.51 -4.02
C SER A 91 10.06 -4.35 -4.99
N VAL A 92 10.35 -3.19 -4.43
CA VAL A 92 10.54 -1.93 -5.15
C VAL A 92 11.76 -1.20 -4.59
N GLN A 93 12.74 -0.89 -5.44
CA GLN A 93 13.89 -0.07 -5.04
C GLN A 93 13.50 1.41 -4.96
N ALA A 94 13.78 2.07 -3.84
CA ALA A 94 13.51 3.48 -3.64
C ALA A 94 14.68 4.34 -4.17
N ASP A 95 14.87 4.37 -5.48
CA ASP A 95 16.00 5.07 -6.12
C ASP A 95 15.58 6.03 -7.26
N THR A 96 16.50 6.93 -7.60
CA THR A 96 16.34 7.92 -8.67
C THR A 96 16.33 7.29 -10.05
N LEU A 97 16.96 6.13 -10.24
CA LEU A 97 16.91 5.40 -11.52
C LEU A 97 15.48 4.91 -11.80
N THR A 98 14.83 4.40 -10.77
CA THR A 98 13.47 3.87 -10.81
C THR A 98 12.47 5.00 -10.88
N PHE A 99 12.59 6.08 -10.12
CA PHE A 99 11.53 7.10 -10.03
C PHE A 99 11.86 8.46 -10.64
N GLY A 100 13.09 8.69 -11.09
CA GLY A 100 13.61 10.02 -11.42
C GLY A 100 14.00 10.81 -10.17
N ASP A 101 14.66 11.96 -10.37
CA ASP A 101 15.06 12.85 -9.28
C ASP A 101 14.34 14.22 -9.38
N PRO A 102 13.16 14.35 -8.74
CA PRO A 102 12.36 15.58 -8.79
C PRO A 102 12.80 16.62 -7.75
N CYS A 103 13.84 16.36 -6.96
CA CYS A 103 14.20 17.13 -5.77
C CYS A 103 15.51 17.91 -5.97
N PHE A 104 15.71 18.98 -5.18
CA PHE A 104 16.98 19.67 -5.16
C PHE A 104 18.11 18.75 -4.64
N PRO A 105 19.34 18.90 -5.14
CA PRO A 105 20.50 18.14 -4.68
C PRO A 105 20.64 18.17 -3.15
N GLY A 106 20.99 17.02 -2.55
CA GLY A 106 21.10 16.87 -1.10
C GLY A 106 19.78 16.64 -0.36
N THR A 107 18.64 16.56 -1.06
CA THR A 107 17.36 16.17 -0.46
C THR A 107 17.22 14.66 -0.43
N ARG A 108 17.24 14.06 0.77
CA ARG A 108 16.97 12.61 0.91
C ARG A 108 15.48 12.31 0.72
N LYS A 109 15.17 11.52 -0.30
CA LYS A 109 13.80 11.14 -0.69
C LYS A 109 13.34 9.89 0.06
N HIS A 110 12.05 9.60 -0.03
CA HIS A 110 11.45 8.36 0.46
C HIS A 110 10.29 7.92 -0.43
N LEU A 111 10.14 6.61 -0.54
CA LEU A 111 8.99 5.96 -1.14
C LEU A 111 7.96 5.71 -0.05
N ARG A 112 6.69 6.06 -0.29
CA ARG A 112 5.55 5.62 0.51
C ARG A 112 4.54 4.97 -0.40
N VAL A 113 4.05 3.80 0.00
CA VAL A 113 3.00 3.07 -0.71
C VAL A 113 1.87 2.80 0.27
N SER A 114 0.65 3.21 -0.09
CA SER A 114 -0.57 2.81 0.62
C SER A 114 -1.29 1.76 -0.22
N PHE A 115 -1.65 0.65 0.42
CA PHE A 115 -2.20 -0.52 -0.26
C PHE A 115 -3.16 -1.29 0.66
N THR A 116 -3.95 -2.19 0.08
CA THR A 116 -4.71 -3.22 0.80
C THR A 116 -4.29 -4.60 0.30
N CYS A 117 -4.59 -5.64 1.08
CA CYS A 117 -4.46 -7.03 0.67
C CYS A 117 -5.87 -7.61 0.52
N GLY A 118 -6.22 -8.04 -0.69
CA GLY A 118 -7.55 -8.58 -0.97
C GLY A 118 -7.56 -9.56 -2.13
N GLU A 119 -8.67 -10.25 -2.32
CA GLU A 119 -8.85 -11.15 -3.45
C GLU A 119 -9.09 -10.38 -4.75
N GLU A 120 -8.61 -10.89 -5.89
CA GLU A 120 -8.79 -10.23 -7.19
C GLU A 120 -10.27 -9.94 -7.53
N ILE A 121 -11.17 -10.82 -7.09
CA ILE A 121 -12.62 -10.70 -7.28
C ILE A 121 -13.17 -9.45 -6.57
N ILE A 122 -12.64 -9.09 -5.39
CA ILE A 122 -13.06 -7.91 -4.62
C ILE A 122 -12.64 -6.61 -5.34
N PHE A 123 -11.51 -6.62 -6.05
CA PHE A 123 -11.04 -5.43 -6.79
C PHE A 123 -11.82 -5.15 -8.06
N ARG A 124 -12.38 -6.18 -8.72
CA ARG A 124 -13.30 -5.98 -9.85
C ARG A 124 -14.61 -5.31 -9.40
N ASN A 125 -15.09 -5.67 -8.21
CA ASN A 125 -16.35 -5.16 -7.63
C ASN A 125 -16.24 -3.74 -7.07
N THR A 126 -15.06 -3.35 -6.55
CA THR A 126 -14.85 -1.99 -6.02
C THR A 126 -14.57 -0.94 -7.10
N GLY A 127 -14.14 -1.35 -8.30
CA GLY A 127 -14.04 -0.46 -9.47
C GLY A 127 -15.38 -0.07 -10.10
N THR A 128 -16.45 -0.81 -9.82
CA THR A 128 -17.83 -0.54 -10.28
C THR A 128 -18.77 -0.07 -9.18
N GLY A 129 -18.31 -0.02 -7.91
CA GLY A 129 -19.13 0.38 -6.77
C GLY A 129 -20.22 -0.64 -6.39
N GLU A 130 -20.14 -1.88 -6.89
CA GLU A 130 -21.17 -2.89 -6.67
C GLU A 130 -20.54 -4.16 -6.07
N ILE A 131 -20.85 -4.41 -4.80
CA ILE A 131 -20.46 -5.64 -4.10
C ILE A 131 -21.51 -6.69 -4.44
N ILE A 132 -21.20 -7.59 -5.38
CA ILE A 132 -22.04 -8.78 -5.62
C ILE A 132 -21.53 -9.89 -4.69
N LEU A 133 -22.34 -10.20 -3.67
CA LEU A 133 -22.20 -11.41 -2.86
C LEU A 133 -23.05 -12.50 -3.53
N THR A 134 -22.42 -13.47 -4.18
CA THR A 134 -23.08 -14.73 -4.55
C THR A 134 -22.92 -15.75 -3.45
#